data_AF-A0A4Y4CWD2-F1
#
_entry.id   AF-A0A4Y4CWD2-F1
#
_cell.length_a   1.000
_cell.length_b   1.000
_cell.length_c   1.000
_cell.angle_alpha   90.00
_cell.angle_beta   90.00
_cell.angle_gamma   90.00
#
_symmetry.space_group_name_H-M   'P 1'
#
loop_
_entity.id
_entity.type
_entity.pdbx_description
1 polymer ?
#
loop_
_entity_poly.entity_id
_entity_poly.type
_entity_poly.pdbx_seq_one_letter_code
_entity_poly.pdbx_strand_id
1 'polypeptide(L)'
;MANSRVPGPIGLMGPPAAIDDGTRARAPSPRPGPIGMPASSPLPAPVTTELSWAQIKADMEAHEALILHLYLDSEDKVTVGVGNMLPTLAAARALAFVLRSDGVSAATPAQIKADWDSVNAEAGKNRRAASFARLTSLDLPEAVCWSLLKKRIDGEFLPGLKKLFSGWNTFPTPAKRALLDMAYNLGLRGLGKFRTLIGHVEKSDWGKAADACERKGIPDERNAWTKVRFRAAMPADGAR
;
A
#
# COMPACT_ATOMS: atom_id res chain seq x y z
N MET A 1 10.15 29.00 3.35
CA MET A 1 9.64 27.61 3.48
C MET A 1 8.29 27.55 2.78
N ALA A 2 8.28 27.31 1.48
CA ALA A 2 7.07 27.40 0.67
C ALA A 2 6.50 26.00 0.44
N ASN A 3 5.42 25.68 1.17
CA ASN A 3 4.60 24.49 0.96
C ASN A 3 3.97 24.58 -0.44
N SER A 4 4.51 23.80 -1.38
CA SER A 4 3.95 23.70 -2.74
C SER A 4 2.98 22.54 -2.82
N ARG A 5 1.75 22.89 -3.22
CA ARG A 5 0.52 22.10 -3.29
C ARG A 5 0.61 20.99 -4.35
N VAL A 6 -0.12 19.89 -4.14
CA VAL A 6 -0.47 18.91 -5.18
C VAL A 6 -1.99 18.74 -5.22
N PRO A 7 -2.66 18.93 -6.36
CA PRO A 7 -4.08 18.60 -6.55
C PRO A 7 -4.25 17.16 -7.09
N GLY A 8 -5.16 16.39 -6.47
CA GLY A 8 -5.67 15.11 -6.96
C GLY A 8 -6.93 15.27 -7.83
N PRO A 9 -7.34 14.23 -8.59
CA PRO A 9 -8.47 14.28 -9.51
C PRO A 9 -9.83 14.04 -8.83
N ILE A 10 -10.87 14.44 -9.55
CA ILE A 10 -12.25 14.72 -9.13
C ILE A 10 -13.08 13.43 -9.03
N GLY A 11 -13.69 13.19 -7.86
CA GLY A 11 -14.74 12.18 -7.66
C GLY A 11 -16.13 12.71 -8.01
N LEU A 12 -16.93 11.92 -8.74
CA LEU A 12 -18.29 12.25 -9.15
C LEU A 12 -19.33 11.48 -8.30
N MET A 13 -20.16 12.26 -7.59
CA MET A 13 -21.58 12.12 -7.17
C MET A 13 -22.21 10.75 -6.75
N GLY A 14 -22.89 10.75 -5.59
CA GLY A 14 -23.99 9.83 -5.20
C GLY A 14 -25.35 10.24 -5.82
N PRO A 15 -26.56 10.09 -5.20
CA PRO A 15 -27.06 9.35 -4.01
C PRO A 15 -28.38 8.57 -4.38
N PRO A 16 -29.46 8.35 -3.56
CA PRO A 16 -29.71 8.55 -2.12
C PRO A 16 -30.40 7.39 -1.34
N ALA A 17 -30.54 7.66 -0.05
CA ALA A 17 -31.18 6.89 1.02
C ALA A 17 -32.70 6.67 0.84
N ALA A 18 -33.21 5.64 1.53
CA ALA A 18 -34.62 5.51 1.89
C ALA A 18 -34.76 5.32 3.40
N ILE A 19 -35.64 6.15 3.96
CA ILE A 19 -36.21 6.17 5.30
C ILE A 19 -37.51 5.34 5.28
N ASP A 20 -37.81 4.58 6.33
CA ASP A 20 -39.18 4.11 6.66
C ASP A 20 -39.17 3.61 8.12
N ASP A 21 -39.51 4.48 9.07
CA ASP A 21 -40.80 4.62 9.77
C ASP A 21 -41.22 3.40 10.59
N GLY A 22 -41.31 3.64 11.90
CA GLY A 22 -41.60 2.63 12.89
C GLY A 22 -43.10 2.43 13.02
N THR A 23 -43.52 1.17 13.13
CA THR A 23 -44.78 0.86 13.81
C THR A 23 -44.64 -0.44 14.60
N ARG A 24 -44.89 -0.31 15.91
CA ARG A 24 -44.91 -1.38 16.90
C ARG A 24 -46.15 -2.25 16.70
N ALA A 25 -45.96 -3.57 16.68
CA ALA A 25 -47.01 -4.52 17.02
C ALA A 25 -46.43 -5.59 17.97
N ARG A 26 -47.05 -5.69 19.15
CA ARG A 26 -46.67 -6.55 20.27
C ARG A 26 -47.37 -7.89 20.10
N ALA A 27 -46.61 -8.97 19.90
CA ALA A 27 -47.10 -10.35 19.85
C ALA A 27 -46.76 -11.10 21.16
N PRO A 28 -47.54 -12.12 21.57
CA PRO A 28 -47.54 -12.67 22.92
C PRO A 28 -46.38 -13.64 23.20
N SER A 29 -46.05 -13.77 24.48
CA SER A 29 -44.96 -14.58 25.05
C SER A 29 -45.06 -16.08 24.70
N PRO A 30 -43.97 -16.73 24.28
CA PRO A 30 -43.92 -18.19 24.21
C PRO A 30 -43.64 -18.81 25.60
N ARG A 31 -44.24 -19.98 25.84
CA ARG A 31 -44.06 -20.82 27.03
C ARG A 31 -42.61 -21.35 27.14
N PRO A 32 -42.12 -21.69 28.33
CA PRO A 32 -40.76 -22.23 28.49
C PRO A 32 -40.68 -23.63 27.87
N GLY A 33 -39.82 -23.79 26.85
CA GLY A 33 -39.37 -25.09 26.36
C GLY A 33 -38.30 -25.71 27.27
N PRO A 34 -37.95 -26.99 27.07
CA PRO A 34 -37.01 -27.70 27.93
C PRO A 34 -35.62 -27.08 27.84
N ILE A 35 -34.91 -27.08 28.98
CA ILE A 35 -33.57 -26.54 29.16
C ILE A 35 -32.62 -27.18 28.13
N GLY A 36 -32.27 -26.42 27.10
CA GLY A 36 -31.25 -26.79 26.13
C GLY A 36 -29.88 -26.76 26.79
N MET A 37 -29.12 -27.85 26.64
CA MET A 37 -27.68 -27.89 26.85
C MET A 37 -27.03 -26.68 26.16
N PRO A 38 -26.02 -26.01 26.76
CA PRO A 38 -25.39 -24.87 26.10
C PRO A 38 -24.78 -25.34 24.78
N ALA A 39 -25.24 -24.74 23.68
CA ALA A 39 -24.59 -24.88 22.40
C ALA A 39 -23.14 -24.40 22.55
N SER A 40 -22.18 -25.30 22.36
CA SER A 40 -20.78 -24.94 22.24
C SER A 40 -20.65 -23.81 21.25
N SER A 41 -20.21 -22.64 21.73
CA SER A 41 -19.89 -21.52 20.84
C SER A 41 -18.89 -22.02 19.80
N PRO A 42 -19.11 -21.75 18.50
CA PRO A 42 -18.11 -22.10 17.49
C PRO A 42 -16.81 -21.40 17.87
N LEU A 43 -15.71 -22.16 17.86
CA LEU A 43 -14.36 -21.62 17.99
C LEU A 43 -14.23 -20.42 17.04
N PRO A 44 -13.68 -19.28 17.48
CA PRO A 44 -13.50 -18.13 16.60
C PRO A 44 -12.71 -18.59 15.37
N ALA A 45 -13.21 -18.23 14.18
CA ALA A 45 -12.53 -18.55 12.93
C ALA A 45 -11.05 -18.13 13.03
N PRO A 46 -10.10 -18.95 12.55
CA PRO A 46 -8.69 -18.62 12.65
C PRO A 46 -8.44 -17.28 11.98
N VAL A 47 -7.94 -16.31 12.75
CA VAL A 47 -7.54 -15.01 12.22
C VAL A 47 -6.44 -15.29 11.20
N THR A 48 -6.70 -14.99 9.92
CA THR A 48 -5.70 -15.16 8.88
C THR A 48 -4.50 -14.28 9.21
N THR A 49 -3.32 -14.86 9.24
CA THR A 49 -2.05 -14.17 9.47
C THR A 49 -1.21 -14.11 8.20
N GLU A 50 -1.50 -14.92 7.19
CA GLU A 50 -0.74 -14.95 5.94
C GLU A 50 -1.07 -13.75 5.05
N LEU A 51 -0.04 -13.21 4.39
CA LEU A 51 -0.13 -12.08 3.48
C LEU A 51 0.16 -12.59 2.06
N SER A 52 -0.85 -12.67 1.20
CA SER A 52 -0.67 -13.21 -0.15
C SER A 52 -0.14 -12.16 -1.13
N TRP A 53 0.61 -12.60 -2.14
CA TRP A 53 1.07 -11.71 -3.21
C TRP A 53 -0.10 -11.01 -3.93
N ALA A 54 -1.24 -11.68 -4.11
CA ALA A 54 -2.42 -11.08 -4.73
C ALA A 54 -2.96 -9.90 -3.93
N GLN A 55 -3.00 -10.01 -2.59
CA GLN A 55 -3.40 -8.90 -1.72
C GLN A 55 -2.41 -7.75 -1.78
N ILE A 56 -1.11 -8.06 -1.73
CA ILE A 56 -0.04 -7.06 -1.80
C ILE A 56 -0.12 -6.31 -3.14
N LYS A 57 -0.21 -7.03 -4.26
CA LYS A 57 -0.31 -6.42 -5.59
C LYS A 57 -1.52 -5.50 -5.69
N ALA A 58 -2.70 -5.95 -5.26
CA ALA A 58 -3.91 -5.14 -5.28
C ALA A 58 -3.79 -3.86 -4.42
N ASP A 59 -3.14 -3.95 -3.26
CA ASP A 59 -2.90 -2.79 -2.40
C ASP A 59 -1.94 -1.78 -3.05
N MET A 60 -0.90 -2.28 -3.72
CA MET A 60 0.06 -1.44 -4.44
C MET A 60 -0.57 -0.78 -5.67
N GLU A 61 -1.41 -1.50 -6.42
CA GLU A 61 -2.18 -0.93 -7.54
C GLU A 61 -3.13 0.18 -7.11
N ALA A 62 -3.71 0.07 -5.91
CA ALA A 62 -4.65 1.07 -5.40
C ALA A 62 -3.96 2.38 -4.99
N HIS A 63 -2.69 2.35 -4.59
CA HIS A 63 -2.03 3.49 -3.95
C HIS A 63 -0.76 4.00 -4.64
N GLU A 64 -0.11 3.15 -5.42
CA GLU A 64 1.14 3.46 -6.12
C GLU A 64 0.92 3.45 -7.62
N ALA A 65 1.59 4.37 -8.32
CA ALA A 65 1.55 4.40 -9.77
C ALA A 65 2.54 3.41 -10.37
N LEU A 66 2.11 2.64 -11.37
CA LEU A 66 2.98 1.87 -12.25
C LEU A 66 3.51 2.78 -13.37
N ILE A 67 4.81 3.11 -13.34
CA ILE A 67 5.45 3.96 -14.35
C ILE A 67 6.48 3.14 -15.12
N LEU A 68 6.20 2.83 -16.38
CA LEU A 68 7.05 1.91 -17.16
C LEU A 68 8.37 2.56 -17.63
N HIS A 69 8.39 3.88 -17.78
CA HIS A 69 9.58 4.64 -18.17
C HIS A 69 10.41 5.12 -16.98
N LEU A 70 11.67 5.48 -17.21
CA LEU A 70 12.51 6.13 -16.20
C LEU A 70 11.97 7.50 -15.82
N TYR A 71 11.94 7.82 -14.53
CA TYR A 71 11.52 9.13 -14.01
C TYR A 71 12.37 9.53 -12.79
N LEU A 72 12.34 10.80 -12.40
CA LEU A 72 12.86 11.24 -11.11
C LEU A 72 11.74 11.20 -10.05
N ASP A 73 12.02 10.58 -8.92
CA ASP A 73 11.15 10.64 -7.74
C ASP A 73 11.21 12.02 -7.05
N SER A 74 10.48 12.19 -5.94
CA SER A 74 10.46 13.44 -5.18
C SER A 74 11.79 13.82 -4.54
N GLU A 75 12.78 12.92 -4.53
CA GLU A 75 14.14 13.15 -4.05
C GLU A 75 15.15 13.27 -5.20
N ASP A 76 14.68 13.51 -6.43
CA ASP A 76 15.49 13.58 -7.65
C ASP A 76 16.30 12.30 -7.92
N LYS A 77 15.79 11.12 -7.51
CA LYS A 77 16.43 9.83 -7.80
C LYS A 77 15.74 9.13 -8.96
N VAL A 78 16.56 8.60 -9.88
CA VAL A 78 16.05 7.84 -11.02
C VAL A 78 15.31 6.59 -10.53
N THR A 79 14.08 6.41 -11.01
CA THR A 79 13.13 5.42 -10.54
C THR A 79 12.36 4.84 -11.73
N VAL A 80 11.86 3.61 -11.60
CA VAL A 80 11.00 2.94 -12.59
C VAL A 80 9.98 2.03 -11.89
N GLY A 81 8.97 1.60 -12.63
CA GLY A 81 7.93 0.68 -12.17
C GLY A 81 7.13 1.28 -11.02
N VAL A 82 6.83 0.44 -10.04
CA VAL A 82 6.17 0.83 -8.80
C VAL A 82 7.24 1.32 -7.83
N GLY A 83 7.73 2.56 -7.96
CA GLY A 83 8.67 3.16 -7.01
C GLY A 83 10.03 2.45 -6.84
N ASN A 84 10.55 1.76 -7.87
CA ASN A 84 11.84 1.08 -7.81
C ASN A 84 13.00 2.04 -8.15
N MET A 85 13.60 2.63 -7.12
CA MET A 85 14.75 3.53 -7.26
C MET A 85 15.99 2.78 -7.76
N LEU A 86 16.67 3.38 -8.74
CA LEU A 86 17.88 2.87 -9.38
C LEU A 86 19.06 3.75 -8.98
N PRO A 87 20.02 3.25 -8.17
CA PRO A 87 21.08 4.09 -7.61
C PRO A 87 22.14 4.49 -8.64
N THR A 88 22.26 3.75 -9.74
CA THR A 88 23.29 3.98 -10.76
C THR A 88 22.79 3.63 -12.15
N LEU A 89 23.46 4.19 -13.18
CA LEU A 89 23.23 3.79 -14.57
C LEU A 89 23.49 2.29 -14.78
N ALA A 90 24.42 1.69 -14.05
CA ALA A 90 24.67 0.26 -14.11
C ALA A 90 23.45 -0.55 -13.64
N ALA A 91 22.75 -0.09 -12.60
CA ALA A 91 21.49 -0.71 -12.15
C ALA A 91 20.39 -0.59 -13.22
N ALA A 92 20.28 0.55 -13.91
CA ALA A 92 19.33 0.70 -15.02
C ALA A 92 19.66 -0.23 -16.20
N ARG A 93 20.93 -0.32 -16.58
CA ARG A 93 21.41 -1.20 -17.67
C ARG A 93 21.24 -2.70 -17.38
N ALA A 94 21.09 -3.08 -16.12
CA ALA A 94 20.83 -4.46 -15.72
C ALA A 94 19.36 -4.88 -15.93
N LEU A 95 18.47 -3.94 -16.25
CA LEU A 95 17.06 -4.20 -16.48
C LEU A 95 16.76 -4.41 -17.98
N ALA A 96 15.79 -5.28 -18.25
CA ALA A 96 15.36 -5.63 -19.60
C ALA A 96 14.38 -4.58 -20.18
N PHE A 97 14.85 -3.35 -20.37
CA PHE A 97 14.10 -2.31 -21.07
C PHE A 97 13.85 -2.71 -22.53
N VAL A 98 12.70 -2.29 -23.05
CA VAL A 98 12.32 -2.43 -24.46
C VAL A 98 12.05 -1.06 -25.07
N LEU A 99 12.17 -0.97 -26.39
CA LEU A 99 11.77 0.20 -27.16
C LEU A 99 10.25 0.39 -27.04
N ARG A 100 9.79 1.58 -26.62
CA ARG A 100 8.36 1.87 -26.50
C ARG A 100 7.64 1.81 -27.84
N SER A 101 8.34 2.06 -28.94
CA SER A 101 7.78 2.08 -30.29
C SER A 101 7.16 0.74 -30.71
N ASP A 102 7.70 -0.38 -30.22
CA ASP A 102 7.20 -1.73 -30.54
C ASP A 102 6.90 -2.58 -29.29
N GLY A 103 7.40 -2.20 -28.12
CA GLY A 103 7.22 -2.92 -26.86
C GLY A 103 7.94 -4.27 -26.78
N VAL A 104 8.78 -4.61 -27.76
CA VAL A 104 9.37 -5.96 -27.91
C VAL A 104 10.88 -5.90 -28.13
N SER A 105 11.37 -4.93 -28.89
CA SER A 105 12.80 -4.83 -29.21
C SER A 105 13.60 -4.44 -27.98
N ALA A 106 14.61 -5.26 -27.64
CA ALA A 106 15.46 -5.02 -26.49
C ALA A 106 16.26 -3.72 -26.64
N ALA A 107 16.26 -2.90 -25.58
CA ALA A 107 17.01 -1.66 -25.56
C ALA A 107 18.52 -1.93 -25.43
N THR A 108 19.32 -1.16 -26.16
CA THR A 108 20.78 -1.20 -26.05
C THR A 108 21.26 -0.42 -24.81
N PRO A 109 22.46 -0.72 -24.28
CA PRO A 109 23.04 0.06 -23.18
C PRO A 109 23.24 1.55 -23.48
N ALA A 110 23.35 1.92 -24.76
CA ALA A 110 23.43 3.31 -25.22
C ALA A 110 22.08 4.02 -25.14
N GLN A 111 21.00 3.36 -25.58
CA GLN A 111 19.63 3.90 -25.46
C GLN A 111 19.22 4.06 -23.99
N ILE A 112 19.51 3.07 -23.14
CA ILE A 112 19.24 3.18 -21.69
C ILE A 112 19.98 4.36 -21.07
N LYS A 113 21.23 4.60 -21.50
CA LYS A 113 22.00 5.78 -21.06
C LYS A 113 21.37 7.09 -21.54
N ALA A 114 20.89 7.15 -22.78
CA ALA A 114 20.25 8.35 -23.32
C ALA A 114 18.98 8.73 -22.53
N ASP A 115 18.12 7.76 -22.21
CA ASP A 115 16.94 7.98 -21.37
C ASP A 115 17.35 8.38 -19.94
N TRP A 116 18.34 7.70 -19.37
CA TRP A 116 18.89 8.03 -18.05
C TRP A 116 19.39 9.48 -17.97
N ASP A 117 20.19 9.92 -18.94
CA ASP A 117 20.74 11.28 -18.99
C ASP A 117 19.61 12.32 -19.17
N SER A 118 18.64 12.03 -20.03
CA SER A 118 17.48 12.91 -20.29
C SER A 118 16.63 13.11 -19.04
N VAL A 119 16.43 12.06 -18.26
CA VAL A 119 15.70 12.12 -16.98
C VAL A 119 16.50 12.92 -15.94
N ASN A 120 17.80 12.66 -15.80
CA ASN A 120 18.65 13.38 -14.83
C ASN A 120 18.80 14.88 -15.15
N ALA A 121 18.72 15.28 -16.42
CA ALA A 121 18.74 16.68 -16.82
C ALA A 121 17.52 17.49 -16.31
N GLU A 122 16.51 16.82 -15.76
CA GLU A 122 15.34 17.44 -15.16
C GLU A 122 15.37 17.55 -13.63
N ALA A 123 16.48 17.19 -12.98
CA ALA A 123 16.63 17.31 -11.53
C ALA A 123 16.32 18.74 -11.04
N GLY A 124 15.62 18.85 -9.90
CA GLY A 124 15.19 20.11 -9.32
C GLY A 124 13.98 20.78 -9.99
N LYS A 125 13.45 20.23 -11.10
CA LYS A 125 12.27 20.79 -11.79
C LYS A 125 10.94 20.29 -11.23
N ASN A 126 10.97 19.42 -10.21
CA ASN A 126 9.81 18.88 -9.48
C ASN A 126 8.66 18.43 -10.40
N ARG A 127 8.97 17.51 -11.32
CA ARG A 127 8.01 17.02 -12.32
C ARG A 127 7.27 15.78 -11.84
N ARG A 128 6.04 15.62 -12.31
CA ARG A 128 5.27 14.38 -12.11
C ARG A 128 5.91 13.22 -12.87
N ALA A 129 5.98 12.03 -12.26
CA ALA A 129 6.58 10.83 -12.84
C ALA A 129 6.08 10.52 -14.27
N ALA A 130 4.76 10.54 -14.48
CA ALA A 130 4.15 10.29 -15.79
C ALA A 130 4.64 11.26 -16.89
N SER A 131 5.01 12.50 -16.53
CA SER A 131 5.45 13.50 -17.51
C SER A 131 6.80 13.16 -18.15
N PHE A 132 7.62 12.31 -17.53
CA PHE A 132 8.92 11.89 -18.07
C PHE A 132 8.81 10.98 -19.31
N ALA A 133 7.61 10.47 -19.63
CA ALA A 133 7.38 9.69 -20.85
C ALA A 133 7.82 10.45 -22.11
N ARG A 134 7.66 11.77 -22.13
CA ARG A 134 8.06 12.63 -23.27
C ARG A 134 9.58 12.79 -23.44
N LEU A 135 10.36 12.40 -22.43
CA LEU A 135 11.83 12.54 -22.39
C LEU A 135 12.55 11.20 -22.58
N THR A 136 11.78 10.12 -22.64
CA THR A 136 12.28 8.75 -22.69
C THR A 136 11.70 8.07 -23.91
N SER A 137 12.38 7.06 -24.42
CA SER A 137 11.91 6.23 -25.54
C SER A 137 11.76 4.76 -25.15
N LEU A 138 12.15 4.41 -23.93
CA LEU A 138 12.16 3.03 -23.43
C LEU A 138 11.14 2.85 -22.31
N ASP A 139 10.55 1.65 -22.29
CA ASP A 139 9.70 1.18 -21.22
C ASP A 139 10.25 -0.13 -20.65
N LEU A 140 10.07 -0.32 -19.35
CA LEU A 140 10.31 -1.59 -18.70
C LEU A 140 9.01 -2.40 -18.76
N PRO A 141 9.03 -3.66 -19.24
CA PRO A 141 7.80 -4.46 -19.32
C PRO A 141 7.10 -4.55 -17.97
N GLU A 142 5.77 -4.47 -17.96
CA GLU A 142 4.97 -4.47 -16.73
C GLU A 142 5.26 -5.69 -15.84
N ALA A 143 5.36 -6.88 -16.43
CA ALA A 143 5.69 -8.10 -15.69
C ALA A 143 7.04 -8.01 -14.97
N VAL A 144 8.01 -7.30 -15.55
CA VAL A 144 9.32 -7.05 -14.93
C VAL A 144 9.17 -6.06 -13.77
N CYS A 145 8.37 -4.99 -13.94
CA CYS A 145 8.06 -4.05 -12.86
C CYS A 145 7.44 -4.75 -11.64
N TRP A 146 6.47 -5.63 -11.84
CA TRP A 146 5.85 -6.41 -10.77
C TRP A 146 6.84 -7.39 -10.12
N SER A 147 7.72 -8.00 -10.91
CA SER A 147 8.77 -8.89 -10.39
C SER A 147 9.79 -8.14 -9.53
N LEU A 148 10.17 -6.91 -9.91
CA LEU A 148 11.02 -6.05 -9.11
C LEU A 148 10.37 -5.67 -7.78
N LEU A 149 9.09 -5.26 -7.81
CA LEU A 149 8.33 -4.95 -6.60
C LEU A 149 8.27 -6.17 -5.67
N LYS A 150 7.91 -7.34 -6.20
CA LYS A 150 7.86 -8.57 -5.41
C LYS A 150 9.19 -8.88 -4.75
N LYS A 151 10.29 -8.79 -5.51
CA LYS A 151 11.65 -9.01 -4.99
C LYS A 151 12.00 -8.05 -3.85
N ARG A 152 11.62 -6.77 -3.95
CA ARG A 152 11.84 -5.80 -2.88
C ARG A 152 10.97 -6.09 -1.66
N ILE A 153 9.70 -6.44 -1.86
CA ILE A 153 8.82 -6.78 -0.75
C ILE A 153 9.36 -7.99 0.01
N ASP A 154 9.75 -9.04 -0.69
CA ASP A 154 10.27 -10.27 -0.08
C ASP A 154 11.66 -10.08 0.55
N GLY A 155 12.54 -9.30 -0.10
CA GLY A 155 13.94 -9.15 0.31
C GLY A 155 14.24 -7.99 1.27
N GLU A 156 13.42 -6.94 1.25
CA GLU A 156 13.65 -5.69 2.00
C GLU A 156 12.53 -5.44 3.02
N PHE A 157 11.29 -5.28 2.55
CA PHE A 157 10.21 -4.78 3.40
C PHE A 157 9.68 -5.80 4.40
N LEU A 158 9.37 -7.04 3.98
CA LEU A 158 8.88 -8.07 4.92
C LEU A 158 9.93 -8.43 5.98
N PRO A 159 11.23 -8.62 5.64
CA PRO A 159 12.26 -8.81 6.65
C PRO A 159 12.44 -7.59 7.56
N GLY A 160 12.34 -6.37 7.01
CA GLY A 160 12.40 -5.14 7.78
C GLY A 160 11.26 -4.98 8.78
N LEU A 161 10.03 -5.30 8.35
CA LEU A 161 8.84 -5.29 9.20
C LEU A 161 8.94 -6.33 10.32
N LYS A 162 9.43 -7.55 10.01
CA LYS A 162 9.72 -8.58 11.02
C LYS A 162 10.74 -8.14 12.07
N LYS A 163 11.70 -7.29 11.68
CA LYS A 163 12.68 -6.71 12.62
C LYS A 163 12.10 -5.56 13.43
N LEU A 164 11.21 -4.76 12.82
CA LEU A 164 10.60 -3.61 13.48
C LEU A 164 9.52 -4.03 14.48
N PHE A 165 8.83 -5.15 14.22
CA PHE A 165 7.74 -5.65 15.04
C PHE A 165 7.98 -7.07 15.54
N SER A 166 8.09 -7.24 16.85
CA SER A 166 8.39 -8.55 17.46
C SER A 166 7.25 -9.54 17.27
N GLY A 167 6.00 -9.04 17.28
CA GLY A 167 4.79 -9.83 17.07
C GLY A 167 4.43 -10.06 15.60
N TRP A 168 5.26 -9.67 14.63
CA TRP A 168 4.88 -9.67 13.21
C TRP A 168 4.17 -10.95 12.75
N ASN A 169 4.69 -12.12 13.09
CA ASN A 169 4.13 -13.39 12.60
C ASN A 169 2.71 -13.65 13.11
N THR A 170 2.33 -13.13 14.28
CA THR A 170 1.01 -13.31 14.88
C THR A 170 0.00 -12.23 14.50
N PHE A 171 0.44 -11.15 13.84
CA PHE A 171 -0.45 -10.06 13.47
C PHE A 171 -1.51 -10.51 12.45
N PRO A 172 -2.77 -10.03 12.59
CA PRO A 172 -3.81 -10.25 11.59
C PRO A 172 -3.41 -9.71 10.22
N THR A 173 -3.83 -10.38 9.15
CA THR A 173 -3.55 -9.95 7.76
C THR A 173 -3.93 -8.49 7.49
N PRO A 174 -5.08 -7.93 7.96
CA PRO A 174 -5.38 -6.52 7.77
C PRO A 174 -4.33 -5.56 8.36
N ALA A 175 -3.81 -5.86 9.56
CA ALA A 175 -2.74 -5.06 10.17
C ALA A 175 -1.43 -5.16 9.39
N LYS A 176 -1.06 -6.36 8.91
CA LYS A 176 0.12 -6.57 8.05
C LYS A 176 0.04 -5.74 6.76
N ARG A 177 -1.14 -5.68 6.12
CA ARG A 177 -1.40 -4.84 4.93
C ARG A 177 -1.20 -3.36 5.24
N ALA A 178 -1.77 -2.88 6.34
CA ALA A 178 -1.61 -1.49 6.77
C ALA A 178 -0.12 -1.12 7.01
N LEU A 179 0.60 -1.98 7.72
CA LEU A 179 2.02 -1.79 8.02
C LEU A 179 2.90 -1.85 6.78
N LEU A 180 2.61 -2.74 5.83
CA LEU A 180 3.34 -2.81 4.56
C LEU A 180 3.11 -1.57 3.70
N ASP A 181 1.86 -1.09 3.57
CA ASP A 181 1.56 0.17 2.86
C ASP A 181 2.30 1.36 3.48
N MET A 182 2.30 1.46 4.82
CA MET A 182 3.05 2.51 5.51
C MET A 182 4.56 2.37 5.31
N ALA A 183 5.10 1.15 5.38
CA ALA A 183 6.52 0.91 5.15
C ALA A 183 6.93 1.26 3.72
N TYR A 184 6.08 0.98 2.72
CA TYR A 184 6.37 1.34 1.34
C TYR A 184 6.38 2.85 1.12
N ASN A 185 5.38 3.55 1.64
CA ASN A 185 5.26 5.00 1.52
C ASN A 185 6.35 5.78 2.27
N LEU A 186 6.73 5.32 3.47
CA LEU A 186 7.65 6.05 4.36
C LEU A 186 9.09 5.52 4.33
N GLY A 187 9.29 4.34 3.76
CA GLY A 187 10.43 3.49 4.06
C GLY A 187 10.38 2.91 5.49
N LEU A 188 11.12 1.83 5.72
CA LEU A 188 11.22 1.19 7.04
C LEU A 188 11.74 2.14 8.13
N ARG A 189 12.70 3.02 7.78
CA ARG A 189 13.22 4.04 8.70
C ARG A 189 12.18 5.11 9.03
N GLY A 190 11.37 5.52 8.06
CA GLY A 190 10.30 6.48 8.25
C GLY A 190 9.20 5.91 9.14
N LEU A 191 8.75 4.68 8.88
CA LEU A 191 7.81 3.95 9.74
C LEU A 191 8.35 3.80 11.17
N GLY A 192 9.65 3.55 11.32
CA GLY A 192 10.33 3.49 12.62
C GLY A 192 10.19 4.76 13.49
N LYS A 193 9.85 5.91 12.90
CA LYS A 193 9.60 7.16 13.64
C LYS A 193 8.21 7.25 14.26
N PHE A 194 7.26 6.40 13.87
CA PHE A 194 5.90 6.38 14.38
C PHE A 194 5.83 5.62 15.72
N ARG A 195 6.53 6.13 16.74
CA ARG A 195 6.72 5.44 18.03
C ARG A 195 5.39 5.11 18.73
N THR A 196 4.41 6.00 18.67
CA THR A 196 3.08 5.78 19.23
C THR A 196 2.35 4.63 18.52
N LEU A 197 2.32 4.63 17.19
CA LEU A 197 1.75 3.54 16.39
C LEU A 197 2.42 2.21 16.73
N ILE A 198 3.76 2.18 16.75
CA ILE A 198 4.53 0.97 17.04
C ILE A 198 4.16 0.43 18.42
N GLY A 199 4.07 1.29 19.43
CA GLY A 199 3.67 0.90 20.78
C GLY A 199 2.25 0.31 20.86
N HIS A 200 1.31 0.76 20.03
CA HIS A 200 -0.03 0.19 19.94
C HIS A 200 -0.04 -1.15 19.18
N VAL A 201 0.67 -1.23 18.07
CA VAL A 201 0.80 -2.45 17.25
C VAL A 201 1.43 -3.60 18.03
N GLU A 202 2.51 -3.34 18.79
CA GLU A 202 3.16 -4.36 19.63
C GLU A 202 2.23 -4.91 20.73
N LYS A 203 1.24 -4.11 21.15
CA LYS A 203 0.21 -4.51 22.12
C LYS A 203 -1.04 -5.07 21.46
N SER A 204 -1.05 -5.22 20.13
CA SER A 204 -2.23 -5.57 19.34
C SER A 204 -3.44 -4.64 19.59
N ASP A 205 -3.19 -3.38 19.97
CA ASP A 205 -4.22 -2.36 20.21
C ASP A 205 -4.59 -1.71 18.87
N TRP A 206 -5.29 -2.46 18.03
CA TRP A 206 -5.54 -2.08 16.64
C TRP A 206 -6.42 -0.83 16.49
N GLY A 207 -7.31 -0.57 17.44
CA GLY A 207 -8.12 0.66 17.48
C GLY A 207 -7.22 1.89 17.63
N LYS A 208 -6.33 1.90 18.64
CA LYS A 208 -5.38 3.00 18.82
C LYS A 208 -4.31 3.06 17.73
N ALA A 209 -3.94 1.92 17.15
CA ALA A 209 -3.07 1.90 15.97
C ALA A 209 -3.73 2.63 14.78
N ALA A 210 -5.04 2.45 14.56
CA ALA A 210 -5.77 3.20 13.54
C ALA A 210 -5.73 4.72 13.80
N ASP A 211 -5.86 5.15 15.05
CA ASP A 211 -5.83 6.58 15.38
C ASP A 211 -4.40 7.18 15.26
N ALA A 212 -3.36 6.34 15.36
CA ALA A 212 -1.95 6.74 15.33
C ALA A 212 -1.25 6.55 13.97
N CYS A 213 -1.95 6.10 12.92
CA CYS A 213 -1.32 5.74 11.63
C CYS A 213 -1.27 6.87 10.58
N GLU A 214 -1.75 8.06 10.92
CA GLU A 214 -1.89 9.16 9.95
C GLU A 214 -0.56 9.71 9.45
N ARG A 215 -0.42 9.77 8.12
CA ARG A 215 0.78 10.27 7.42
C ARG A 215 0.49 11.63 6.80
N LYS A 216 1.49 12.52 6.85
CA LYS A 216 1.42 13.83 6.17
C LYS A 216 1.88 13.71 4.73
N GLY A 217 1.30 14.52 3.84
CA GLY A 217 1.75 14.63 2.45
C GLY A 217 1.26 13.52 1.51
N ILE A 218 0.25 12.76 1.92
CA ILE A 218 -0.43 11.76 1.09
C ILE A 218 -1.94 12.08 1.02
N PRO A 219 -2.67 11.55 0.02
CA PRO A 219 -4.13 11.72 -0.04
C PRO A 219 -4.85 11.18 1.19
N ASP A 220 -5.87 11.89 1.67
CA ASP A 220 -6.66 11.52 2.85
C ASP A 220 -7.31 10.14 2.69
N GLU A 221 -7.69 9.77 1.47
CA GLU A 221 -8.26 8.46 1.13
C GLU A 221 -7.29 7.31 1.45
N ARG A 222 -5.99 7.49 1.19
CA ARG A 222 -4.96 6.50 1.52
C ARG A 222 -4.80 6.37 3.03
N ASN A 223 -4.83 7.49 3.77
CA ASN A 223 -4.87 7.45 5.24
C ASN A 223 -6.12 6.75 5.76
N ALA A 224 -7.31 7.07 5.22
CA ALA A 224 -8.57 6.45 5.61
C ALA A 224 -8.56 4.94 5.35
N TRP A 225 -8.02 4.50 4.22
CA TRP A 225 -7.83 3.10 3.90
C TRP A 225 -6.97 2.38 4.96
N THR A 226 -5.83 2.96 5.34
CA THR A 226 -4.94 2.38 6.37
C THR A 226 -5.64 2.29 7.72
N LYS A 227 -6.40 3.32 8.11
CA LYS A 227 -7.22 3.32 9.33
C LYS A 227 -8.23 2.15 9.34
N VAL A 228 -8.94 1.95 8.22
CA VAL A 228 -9.89 0.84 8.07
C VAL A 228 -9.21 -0.52 8.21
N ARG A 229 -8.00 -0.68 7.69
CA ARG A 229 -7.24 -1.96 7.81
C ARG A 229 -6.83 -2.27 9.24
N PHE A 230 -6.40 -1.28 10.02
CA PHE A 230 -6.16 -1.49 11.45
C PHE A 230 -7.46 -1.82 12.19
N ARG A 231 -8.57 -1.12 11.93
CA ARG A 231 -9.86 -1.44 12.56
C ARG A 231 -10.35 -2.86 12.22
N ALA A 232 -10.15 -3.32 10.98
CA ALA A 232 -10.47 -4.68 10.56
C ALA A 232 -9.59 -5.77 11.21
N ALA A 233 -8.49 -5.40 11.88
CA ALA A 233 -7.68 -6.32 12.66
C ALA A 233 -8.18 -6.50 14.10
N MET A 234 -9.16 -5.71 14.54
CA MET A 234 -9.76 -5.86 15.86
C MET A 234 -10.43 -7.23 15.99
N PRO A 235 -10.29 -7.91 17.14
CA PRO A 235 -11.06 -9.13 17.39
C PRO A 235 -12.55 -8.80 17.32
N ALA A 236 -13.36 -9.75 16.84
CA ALA A 236 -14.81 -9.64 16.98
C ALA A 236 -15.16 -9.51 18.46
N ASP A 237 -16.09 -8.60 18.81
CA ASP A 237 -16.46 -8.30 20.19
C ASP A 237 -16.70 -9.58 20.99
N GLY A 238 -15.89 -9.80 22.03
CA GLY A 238 -16.01 -10.96 22.94
C GLY A 238 -14.73 -11.75 23.21
N ALA A 239 -13.64 -11.54 22.46
CA ALA A 239 -12.34 -12.16 22.76
C ALA A 239 -11.45 -11.20 23.57
N ARG A 240 -11.60 -11.20 24.89
CA ARG A 240 -10.57 -10.72 25.83
C ARG A 240 -10.13 -11.87 26.73
#